data_AF-A0A067CYA9-F1
#
_entry.id   AF-A0A067CYA9-F1
#
_cell.length_a   1.000
_cell.length_b   1.000
_cell.length_c   1.000
_cell.angle_alpha   90.00
_cell.angle_beta   90.00
_cell.angle_gamma   90.00
#
_symmetry.space_group_name_H-M   'P 1'
#
loop_
_entity.id
_entity.type
_entity.pdbx_description
1 polymer ?
#
loop_
_entity_poly.entity_id
_entity_poly.type
_entity_poly.pdbx_seq_one_letter_code
_entity_poly.pdbx_strand_id
1 'polypeptide(L)'
;MAEAAHGYDFVYLKTAVGTPLAEALAQLALDQPEDPIEYVGKYLLKYVANEKKRLEVASVTVRRKTDAQVLAEEDTKRNESLRKLKLAHDEALIAESTTRELLQKTDDVDILCKLVISKLLLATGAEACYLGRKVTDAEGANFIEWFASSDNSTCVLGKFISEETGFTYDVLREVEDPNATPDEDGNLPPPAIPSFLHVENVIREPRIKYFGIPRMGAYLVRGVKYNMYLHDDIVQPSSDSISTIESWLVIAVDTIGQARPFSPEGIEAFLKWSSAFADAFEQYEKRSYTAQVEWKRAEDKEAKGALDELRDAVATSDTRIAAVLETIEDENAKLLQEATMKCDALSTIVATKYLTGIGKLAAYLLPFKLPALRTLAAVLRLVFDAPKETYMSAATKLPTWDKVRLALVPETFAAAFQAFNAIEARPSLTQEAKDLLGETSIDDVEPAGPVVSALFMWLQAACGVVDAIAEAKAREAEANDDA
;
A
#
# COMPACT_ATOMS: atom_id res chain seq x y z
N MET A 1 -92.96 -9.70 35.41
CA MET A 1 -91.75 -9.01 34.93
C MET A 1 -92.13 -7.74 34.15
N ALA A 2 -92.63 -6.70 34.83
CA ALA A 2 -93.04 -5.44 34.18
C ALA A 2 -92.85 -4.17 35.03
N GLU A 3 -92.20 -4.24 36.20
CA GLU A 3 -92.01 -3.08 37.10
C GLU A 3 -90.57 -2.55 37.16
N ALA A 4 -89.62 -3.16 36.45
CA ALA A 4 -88.21 -2.72 36.46
C ALA A 4 -87.87 -1.66 35.38
N ALA A 5 -88.81 -1.31 34.50
CA ALA A 5 -88.55 -0.42 33.36
C ALA A 5 -88.71 1.08 33.67
N HIS A 6 -89.53 1.46 34.66
CA HIS A 6 -89.87 2.88 34.91
C HIS A 6 -88.73 3.69 35.55
N GLY A 7 -87.76 3.03 36.20
CA GLY A 7 -86.59 3.73 36.76
C GLY A 7 -85.62 4.25 35.69
N TYR A 8 -85.59 3.62 34.52
CA TYR A 8 -84.67 3.99 33.44
C TYR A 8 -85.15 5.23 32.68
N ASP A 9 -86.46 5.40 32.48
CA ASP A 9 -87.01 6.55 31.75
C ASP A 9 -86.82 7.86 32.51
N PHE A 10 -87.02 7.87 33.83
CA PHE A 10 -86.78 9.04 34.67
C PHE A 10 -85.30 9.44 34.67
N VAL A 11 -84.39 8.47 34.79
CA VAL A 11 -82.94 8.72 34.72
C VAL A 11 -82.56 9.24 33.34
N TYR A 12 -83.07 8.61 32.28
CA TYR A 12 -82.81 9.03 30.90
C TYR A 12 -83.27 10.47 30.65
N LEU A 13 -84.50 10.83 31.03
CA LEU A 13 -85.02 12.19 30.85
C LEU A 13 -84.24 13.23 31.67
N LYS A 14 -83.94 12.91 32.94
CA LYS A 14 -83.17 13.80 33.81
C LYS A 14 -81.75 14.03 33.28
N THR A 15 -81.12 12.99 32.73
CA THR A 15 -79.76 13.08 32.19
C THR A 15 -79.71 13.69 30.79
N ALA A 16 -80.68 13.39 29.92
CA ALA A 16 -80.66 13.80 28.51
C ALA A 16 -81.19 15.22 28.28
N VAL A 17 -82.25 15.62 29.00
CA VAL A 17 -82.92 16.92 28.78
C VAL A 17 -83.07 17.74 30.05
N GLY A 18 -82.76 17.20 31.23
CA GLY A 18 -82.97 17.86 32.51
C GLY A 18 -82.28 19.21 32.63
N THR A 19 -80.99 19.29 32.29
CA THR A 19 -80.22 20.55 32.33
C THR A 19 -80.71 21.59 31.33
N PRO A 20 -80.80 21.32 30.01
CA PRO A 20 -81.25 22.32 29.04
C PRO A 20 -82.70 22.76 29.28
N LEU A 21 -83.56 21.86 29.75
CA LEU A 21 -84.94 22.21 30.09
C LEU A 21 -85.02 23.07 31.36
N ALA A 22 -84.23 22.78 32.39
CA ALA A 22 -84.16 23.60 33.60
C ALA A 22 -83.65 25.02 33.30
N GLU A 23 -82.63 25.15 32.46
CA GLU A 23 -82.11 26.46 32.01
C GLU A 23 -83.13 27.22 31.16
N ALA A 24 -83.83 26.54 30.25
CA ALA A 24 -84.89 27.13 29.45
C ALA A 24 -86.05 27.65 30.32
N LEU A 25 -86.46 26.86 31.33
CA LEU A 25 -87.51 27.24 32.27
C LEU A 25 -87.08 28.37 33.22
N ALA A 26 -85.81 28.39 33.64
CA ALA A 26 -85.26 29.50 34.41
C ALA A 26 -85.25 30.81 33.61
N GLN A 27 -84.86 30.75 32.34
CA GLN A 27 -84.86 31.92 31.45
C GLN A 27 -86.29 32.38 31.13
N LEU A 28 -87.20 31.44 30.93
CA LEU A 28 -88.62 31.71 30.75
C LEU A 28 -89.21 32.47 31.95
N ALA A 29 -88.84 32.08 33.18
CA ALA A 29 -89.31 32.73 34.39
C ALA A 29 -88.82 34.18 34.53
N LEU A 30 -87.65 34.49 33.97
CA LEU A 30 -87.06 35.83 33.94
C LEU A 30 -87.68 36.72 32.86
N ASP A 31 -87.82 36.19 31.64
CA ASP A 31 -88.19 36.99 30.47
C ASP A 31 -89.71 37.14 30.28
N GLN A 32 -90.50 36.24 30.90
CA GLN A 32 -91.97 36.24 30.87
C GLN A 32 -92.60 36.55 29.49
N PRO A 33 -92.26 35.77 28.45
CA PRO A 33 -92.78 35.99 27.10
C PRO A 33 -94.28 35.67 26.99
N GLU A 34 -94.95 36.28 26.01
CA GLU A 34 -96.38 36.05 25.74
C GLU A 34 -96.71 34.60 25.35
N ASP A 35 -95.78 33.90 24.67
CA ASP A 35 -95.89 32.45 24.39
C ASP A 35 -94.75 31.67 25.07
N PRO A 36 -95.02 31.09 26.26
CA PRO A 36 -94.02 30.33 27.01
C PRO A 36 -93.53 29.07 26.30
N ILE A 37 -94.40 28.40 25.54
CA ILE A 37 -94.08 27.12 24.91
C ILE A 37 -93.20 27.36 23.69
N GLU A 38 -93.56 28.33 22.85
CA GLU A 38 -92.76 28.70 21.69
C GLU A 38 -91.38 29.24 22.12
N TYR A 39 -91.32 30.02 23.20
CA TYR A 39 -90.06 30.50 23.76
C TYR A 39 -89.13 29.37 24.20
N VAL A 40 -89.64 28.40 24.98
CA VAL A 40 -88.86 27.22 25.41
C VAL A 40 -88.40 26.40 24.20
N GLY A 41 -89.27 26.21 23.20
CA GLY A 41 -88.90 25.54 21.94
C GLY A 41 -87.76 26.24 21.21
N LYS A 42 -87.85 27.57 21.02
CA LYS A 42 -86.78 28.39 20.40
C LYS A 42 -85.49 28.37 21.22
N TYR A 43 -85.60 28.39 22.56
CA TYR A 43 -84.46 28.32 23.45
C TYR A 43 -83.72 26.98 23.32
N LEU A 44 -84.45 25.86 23.35
CA LEU A 44 -83.85 24.53 23.23
C LEU A 44 -83.21 24.33 21.85
N LEU A 45 -83.80 24.83 20.76
CA LEU A 45 -83.17 24.83 19.44
C LEU A 45 -81.88 25.65 19.40
N LYS A 46 -81.89 26.84 20.03
CA LYS A 46 -80.69 27.67 20.18
C LYS A 46 -79.62 27.01 21.06
N TYR A 47 -80.03 26.31 22.11
CA TYR A 47 -79.14 25.54 22.99
C TYR A 47 -78.42 24.45 22.20
N VAL A 48 -79.15 23.63 21.43
CA VAL A 48 -78.57 22.59 20.57
C VAL A 48 -77.65 23.20 19.51
N ALA A 49 -78.03 24.31 18.89
CA ALA A 49 -77.18 25.01 17.92
C ALA A 49 -75.89 25.55 18.55
N ASN A 50 -75.98 26.12 19.75
CA ASN A 50 -74.82 26.62 20.51
C ASN A 50 -73.91 25.47 20.96
N GLU A 51 -74.47 24.35 21.40
CA GLU A 51 -73.70 23.20 21.85
C GLU A 51 -73.00 22.51 20.68
N LYS A 52 -73.68 22.40 19.53
CA LYS A 52 -73.05 21.96 18.27
C LYS A 52 -71.90 22.88 17.87
N LYS A 53 -72.07 24.19 17.98
CA LYS A 53 -71.01 25.17 17.69
C LYS A 53 -69.84 25.06 18.68
N ARG A 54 -70.10 24.82 19.97
CA ARG A 54 -69.05 24.58 20.97
C ARG A 54 -68.28 23.30 20.69
N LEU A 55 -68.98 22.22 20.31
CA LEU A 55 -68.35 20.95 19.91
C LEU A 55 -67.51 21.10 18.64
N GLU A 56 -67.98 21.83 17.63
CA GLU A 56 -67.21 22.13 16.42
C GLU A 56 -65.94 22.94 16.75
N VAL A 57 -66.05 24.01 17.54
CA VAL A 57 -64.88 24.80 17.97
C VAL A 57 -63.90 23.96 18.80
N ALA A 58 -64.40 23.12 19.71
CA ALA A 58 -63.56 22.21 20.48
C ALA A 58 -62.82 21.20 19.58
N SER A 59 -63.50 20.62 18.58
CA SER A 59 -62.91 19.68 17.63
C SER A 59 -61.82 20.31 16.75
N VAL A 60 -62.03 21.55 16.29
CA VAL A 60 -61.04 22.32 15.51
C VAL A 60 -59.82 22.66 16.37
N THR A 61 -60.03 22.96 17.65
CA THR A 61 -58.93 23.27 18.59
C THR A 61 -58.11 22.02 18.92
N VAL A 62 -58.75 20.86 19.06
CA VAL A 62 -58.08 19.56 19.24
C VAL A 62 -57.26 19.19 18.00
N ARG A 63 -57.83 19.31 16.79
CA ARG A 63 -57.11 19.08 15.52
C ARG A 63 -55.90 20.00 15.35
N ARG A 64 -56.05 21.31 15.61
CA ARG A 64 -54.92 22.25 15.57
C ARG A 64 -53.82 21.91 16.58
N LYS A 65 -54.18 21.42 17.77
CA LYS A 65 -53.19 20.96 18.76
C LYS A 65 -52.48 19.68 18.32
N THR A 66 -53.17 18.76 17.63
CA THR A 66 -52.56 17.54 17.11
C THR A 66 -51.65 17.84 15.92
N ASP A 67 -52.09 18.67 14.98
CA ASP A 67 -51.27 19.09 13.83
C ASP A 67 -50.01 19.86 14.27
N ALA A 68 -50.12 20.75 15.26
CA ALA A 68 -48.98 21.48 15.82
C ALA A 68 -48.00 20.56 16.57
N GLN A 69 -48.49 19.50 17.22
CA GLN A 69 -47.65 18.49 17.87
C GLN A 69 -46.91 17.62 16.85
N VAL A 70 -47.59 17.21 15.77
CA VAL A 70 -46.97 16.43 14.68
C VAL A 70 -45.88 17.26 13.98
N LEU A 71 -46.15 18.53 13.67
CA LEU A 71 -45.17 19.42 13.05
C LEU A 71 -43.94 19.63 13.95
N ALA A 72 -44.16 19.82 15.26
CA ALA A 72 -43.07 19.96 16.22
C ALA A 72 -42.24 18.67 16.36
N GLU A 73 -42.86 17.49 16.27
CA GLU A 73 -42.15 16.21 16.29
C GLU A 73 -41.35 15.93 15.01
N GLU A 74 -41.87 16.34 13.85
CA GLU A 74 -41.11 16.28 12.59
C GLU A 74 -39.91 17.23 12.59
N ASP A 75 -40.07 18.44 13.13
CA ASP A 75 -38.98 19.41 13.26
C ASP A 75 -37.89 18.94 14.24
N THR A 76 -38.27 18.30 15.36
CA THR A 76 -37.28 17.72 16.28
C THR A 76 -36.52 16.57 15.63
N LYS A 77 -37.21 15.65 14.94
CA LYS A 77 -36.59 14.55 14.17
C LYS A 77 -35.65 15.07 13.09
N ARG A 78 -36.06 16.09 12.34
CA ARG A 78 -35.24 16.73 11.31
C ARG A 78 -34.00 17.38 11.92
N ASN A 79 -34.15 18.14 13.01
CA ASN A 79 -33.02 18.77 13.70
C ASN A 79 -32.05 17.75 14.32
N GLU A 80 -32.57 16.66 14.89
CA GLU A 80 -31.74 15.55 15.38
C GLU A 80 -30.97 14.87 14.25
N SER A 81 -31.61 14.60 13.11
CA SER A 81 -30.94 14.01 11.95
C SER A 81 -29.82 14.91 11.40
N LEU A 82 -30.05 16.23 11.35
CA LEU A 82 -29.05 17.22 10.95
C LEU A 82 -27.89 17.29 11.94
N ARG A 83 -28.18 17.24 13.25
CA ARG A 83 -27.13 17.25 14.28
C ARG A 83 -26.28 15.98 14.23
N LYS A 84 -26.89 14.82 14.03
CA LYS A 84 -26.18 13.54 13.84
C LYS A 84 -25.30 13.58 12.58
N LEU A 85 -25.83 14.13 11.48
CA LEU A 85 -25.08 14.28 10.24
C LEU A 85 -23.86 15.22 10.41
N LYS A 86 -24.04 16.35 11.10
CA LYS A 86 -22.94 17.28 11.41
C LYS A 86 -21.87 16.64 12.27
N LEU A 87 -22.25 15.95 13.35
CA LEU A 87 -21.29 15.25 14.21
C LEU A 87 -20.51 14.18 13.45
N ALA A 88 -21.18 13.39 12.62
CA ALA A 88 -20.52 12.38 11.79
C ALA A 88 -19.57 13.01 10.75
N HIS A 89 -19.93 14.17 10.18
CA HIS A 89 -19.08 14.91 9.27
C HIS A 89 -17.82 15.47 9.97
N ASP A 90 -17.98 16.08 11.16
CA ASP A 90 -16.87 16.61 11.95
C ASP A 90 -15.92 15.49 12.40
N GLU A 91 -16.45 14.34 12.83
CA GLU A 91 -15.67 13.15 13.19
C GLU A 91 -14.89 12.60 11.99
N ALA A 92 -15.53 12.52 10.81
CA ALA A 92 -14.86 12.11 9.58
C ALA A 92 -13.72 13.07 9.18
N LEU A 93 -13.92 14.37 9.36
CA LEU A 93 -12.90 15.40 9.08
C LEU A 93 -11.69 15.28 10.01
N ILE A 94 -11.91 15.06 11.31
CA ILE A 94 -10.85 14.85 12.30
C ILE A 94 -10.08 13.55 12.01
N ALA A 95 -10.79 12.46 11.71
CA ALA A 95 -10.17 11.20 11.35
C ALA A 95 -9.33 11.32 10.08
N GLU A 96 -9.82 12.06 9.08
CA GLU A 96 -9.09 12.38 7.86
C GLU A 96 -7.82 13.20 8.13
N SER A 97 -7.92 14.29 8.89
CA SER A 97 -6.74 15.14 9.20
C SER A 97 -5.68 14.36 9.97
N THR A 98 -6.10 13.54 10.93
CA THR A 98 -5.22 12.67 11.72
C THR A 98 -4.50 11.66 10.83
N THR A 99 -5.23 11.04 9.90
CA THR A 99 -4.63 10.08 8.94
C THR A 99 -3.58 10.76 8.06
N ARG A 100 -3.86 11.97 7.58
CA ARG A 100 -2.92 12.73 6.73
C ARG A 100 -1.67 13.16 7.50
N GLU A 101 -1.83 13.57 8.75
CA GLU A 101 -0.70 13.91 9.63
C GLU A 101 0.19 12.69 9.91
N LEU A 102 -0.41 11.51 10.13
CA LEU A 102 0.31 10.26 10.28
C LEU A 102 1.07 9.86 9.01
N LEU A 103 0.45 9.99 7.83
CA LEU A 103 1.12 9.74 6.54
C LEU A 103 2.38 10.61 6.40
N GLN A 104 2.31 11.88 6.77
CA GLN A 104 3.43 12.81 6.64
C GLN A 104 4.57 12.56 7.64
N LYS A 105 4.25 12.12 8.87
CA LYS A 105 5.22 11.93 9.96
C LYS A 105 5.84 10.54 10.01
N THR A 106 5.33 9.59 9.25
CA THR A 106 5.83 8.21 9.28
C THR A 106 7.21 8.13 8.61
N ASP A 107 8.15 7.45 9.28
CA ASP A 107 9.51 7.20 8.79
C ASP A 107 9.75 5.73 8.42
N ASP A 108 8.68 4.93 8.37
CA ASP A 108 8.70 3.52 7.98
C ASP A 108 7.77 3.29 6.78
N VAL A 109 8.34 2.80 5.68
CA VAL A 109 7.61 2.57 4.42
C VAL A 109 6.51 1.52 4.55
N ASP A 110 6.70 0.48 5.38
CA ASP A 110 5.72 -0.58 5.57
C ASP A 110 4.52 -0.06 6.36
N ILE A 111 4.77 0.77 7.38
CA ILE A 111 3.72 1.44 8.14
C ILE A 111 2.95 2.41 7.24
N LEU A 112 3.66 3.19 6.41
CA LEU A 112 3.07 4.13 5.46
C LEU A 112 2.14 3.40 4.47
N CYS A 113 2.62 2.30 3.88
CA CYS A 113 1.85 1.47 2.95
C CYS A 113 0.62 0.85 3.61
N LYS A 114 0.76 0.28 4.82
CA LYS A 114 -0.37 -0.30 5.56
C LYS A 114 -1.44 0.74 5.91
N LEU A 115 -1.02 1.96 6.28
CA LEU A 115 -1.92 3.03 6.65
C LEU A 115 -2.74 3.52 5.45
N VAL A 116 -2.12 3.73 4.28
CA VAL A 116 -2.86 4.09 3.07
C VAL A 116 -3.77 2.95 2.60
N ILE A 117 -3.30 1.70 2.62
CA ILE A 117 -4.10 0.54 2.21
C ILE A 117 -5.37 0.45 3.07
N SER A 118 -5.21 0.50 4.40
CA SER A 118 -6.34 0.49 5.33
C SER A 118 -7.33 1.63 5.06
N LYS A 119 -6.80 2.84 4.79
CA LYS A 119 -7.64 4.00 4.49
C LYS A 119 -8.39 3.86 3.16
N LEU A 120 -7.74 3.38 2.11
CA LEU A 120 -8.33 3.15 0.80
C LEU A 120 -9.42 2.09 0.86
N LEU A 121 -9.17 0.97 1.55
CA LEU A 121 -10.19 -0.08 1.76
C LEU A 121 -11.42 0.48 2.48
N LEU A 122 -11.22 1.22 3.58
CA LEU A 122 -12.32 1.81 4.34
C LEU A 122 -13.11 2.84 3.52
N ALA A 123 -12.42 3.70 2.76
CA ALA A 123 -13.05 4.79 2.03
C ALA A 123 -13.81 4.33 0.77
N THR A 124 -13.36 3.25 0.14
CA THR A 124 -13.94 2.72 -1.11
C THR A 124 -14.87 1.52 -0.87
N GLY A 125 -14.77 0.89 0.29
CA GLY A 125 -15.36 -0.42 0.59
C GLY A 125 -14.77 -1.55 -0.24
N ALA A 126 -13.61 -1.36 -0.86
CA ALA A 126 -12.89 -2.39 -1.62
C ALA A 126 -12.56 -3.60 -0.75
N GLU A 127 -12.42 -4.76 -1.39
CA GLU A 127 -11.98 -6.00 -0.75
C GLU A 127 -10.45 -6.04 -0.62
N ALA A 128 -9.76 -5.58 -1.66
CA ALA A 128 -8.31 -5.57 -1.70
C ALA A 128 -7.75 -4.26 -2.31
N CYS A 129 -6.51 -3.98 -1.93
CA CYS A 129 -5.75 -2.82 -2.36
C CYS A 129 -4.31 -3.24 -2.64
N TYR A 130 -3.73 -2.67 -3.70
CA TYR A 130 -2.39 -2.98 -4.21
C TYR A 130 -1.63 -1.70 -4.49
N LEU A 131 -0.34 -1.70 -4.13
CA LEU A 131 0.60 -0.64 -4.45
C LEU A 131 1.71 -1.24 -5.31
N GLY A 132 1.92 -0.63 -6.47
CA GLY A 132 2.90 -1.04 -7.46
C GLY A 132 3.75 0.13 -7.90
N ARG A 133 4.88 -0.19 -8.53
CA ARG A 133 5.79 0.78 -9.13
C ARG A 133 6.10 0.38 -10.56
N LYS A 134 6.32 1.36 -11.44
CA LYS A 134 6.87 1.11 -12.76
C LYS A 134 8.34 0.71 -12.62
N VAL A 135 8.72 -0.40 -13.23
CA VAL A 135 10.11 -0.87 -13.34
C VAL A 135 10.44 -1.12 -14.80
N THR A 136 11.67 -0.84 -15.19
CA THR A 136 12.18 -1.11 -16.54
C THR A 136 13.27 -2.17 -16.44
N ASP A 137 13.26 -3.15 -17.33
CA ASP A 137 14.29 -4.17 -17.38
C ASP A 137 15.53 -3.72 -18.19
N ALA A 138 16.50 -4.62 -18.35
CA ALA A 138 17.71 -4.35 -19.13
C ALA A 138 17.46 -4.20 -20.65
N GLU A 139 16.34 -4.73 -21.15
CA GLU A 139 15.94 -4.66 -22.56
C GLU A 139 15.09 -3.41 -22.86
N GLY A 140 14.77 -2.62 -21.83
CA GLY A 140 13.93 -1.42 -21.94
C GLY A 140 12.43 -1.71 -21.86
N ALA A 141 12.03 -2.96 -21.60
CA ALA A 141 10.64 -3.31 -21.42
C ALA A 141 10.14 -2.83 -20.05
N ASN A 142 8.93 -2.30 -20.03
CA ASN A 142 8.32 -1.71 -18.85
C ASN A 142 7.31 -2.66 -18.21
N PHE A 143 7.35 -2.72 -16.88
CA PHE A 143 6.46 -3.53 -16.08
C PHE A 143 5.94 -2.73 -14.89
N ILE A 144 4.80 -3.17 -14.35
CA ILE A 144 4.32 -2.76 -13.04
C ILE A 144 4.61 -3.90 -12.07
N GLU A 145 5.48 -3.68 -11.10
CA GLU A 145 5.79 -4.62 -10.02
C GLU A 145 5.01 -4.24 -8.76
N TRP A 146 4.27 -5.20 -8.20
CA TRP A 146 3.51 -4.99 -6.96
C TRP A 146 4.38 -5.23 -5.74
N PHE A 147 4.56 -4.20 -4.91
CA PHE A 147 5.44 -4.24 -3.75
C PHE A 147 4.69 -4.22 -2.41
N ALA A 148 3.43 -3.77 -2.38
CA ALA A 148 2.59 -3.86 -1.18
C ALA A 148 1.14 -4.21 -1.53
N SER A 149 0.47 -4.88 -0.61
CA SER A 149 -0.93 -5.32 -0.77
C SER A 149 -1.63 -5.41 0.57
N SER A 150 -2.96 -5.42 0.55
CA SER A 150 -3.77 -5.83 1.69
C SER A 150 -3.53 -7.29 2.09
N ASP A 151 -3.73 -7.62 3.37
CA ASP A 151 -3.50 -8.96 3.93
C ASP A 151 -4.27 -10.07 3.20
N ASN A 152 -5.45 -9.75 2.67
CA ASN A 152 -6.31 -10.69 1.94
C ASN A 152 -5.78 -11.03 0.53
N SER A 153 -4.69 -10.41 0.06
CA SER A 153 -4.23 -10.55 -1.32
C SER A 153 -2.70 -10.52 -1.49
N THR A 154 -1.98 -11.10 -0.54
CA THR A 154 -0.51 -11.24 -0.59
C THR A 154 0.02 -12.04 -1.78
N CYS A 155 -0.83 -12.81 -2.47
CA CYS A 155 -0.46 -13.55 -3.69
C CYS A 155 0.01 -12.67 -4.86
N VAL A 156 -0.30 -11.37 -4.82
CA VAL A 156 0.07 -10.38 -5.84
C VAL A 156 1.49 -9.87 -5.63
N LEU A 157 2.04 -9.96 -4.41
CA LEU A 157 3.38 -9.45 -4.08
C LEU A 157 4.46 -10.14 -4.90
N GLY A 158 5.35 -9.34 -5.49
CA GLY A 158 6.41 -9.82 -6.38
C GLY A 158 5.91 -10.36 -7.72
N LYS A 159 4.62 -10.23 -8.03
CA LYS A 159 4.09 -10.42 -9.39
C LYS A 159 4.15 -9.11 -10.16
N PHE A 160 4.05 -9.23 -11.48
CA PHE A 160 4.14 -8.09 -12.37
C PHE A 160 3.16 -8.16 -13.54
N ILE A 161 2.93 -6.99 -14.12
CA ILE A 161 2.10 -6.76 -15.30
C ILE A 161 2.98 -6.10 -16.36
N SER A 162 3.03 -6.68 -17.56
CA SER A 162 3.79 -6.13 -18.69
C SER A 162 2.93 -5.16 -19.50
N GLU A 163 3.60 -4.28 -20.23
CA GLU A 163 2.98 -3.30 -21.12
C GLU A 163 2.04 -3.92 -22.18
N GLU A 164 2.36 -5.11 -22.69
CA GLU A 164 1.57 -5.76 -23.74
C GLU A 164 0.32 -6.46 -23.21
N THR A 165 0.35 -6.96 -21.97
CA THR A 165 -0.64 -7.93 -21.46
C THR A 165 -1.62 -7.35 -20.46
N GLY A 166 -1.40 -6.12 -19.99
CA GLY A 166 -2.05 -5.61 -18.80
C GLY A 166 -2.94 -4.41 -19.01
N PHE A 167 -4.25 -4.56 -18.75
CA PHE A 167 -5.17 -3.42 -18.60
C PHE A 167 -4.61 -2.35 -17.65
N THR A 168 -4.04 -2.77 -16.51
CA THR A 168 -3.47 -1.88 -15.50
C THR A 168 -2.38 -0.96 -16.07
N TYR A 169 -1.64 -1.40 -17.09
CA TYR A 169 -0.56 -0.60 -17.67
C TYR A 169 -1.06 0.60 -18.48
N ASP A 170 -2.32 0.56 -18.97
CA ASP A 170 -2.92 1.68 -19.71
C ASP A 170 -3.02 2.95 -18.86
N VAL A 171 -2.94 2.85 -17.52
CA VAL A 171 -2.92 4.02 -16.64
C VAL A 171 -1.66 4.86 -16.78
N LEU A 172 -0.62 4.30 -17.40
CA LEU A 172 0.66 4.96 -17.68
C LEU A 172 0.76 5.46 -19.12
N ARG A 173 -0.22 5.14 -19.98
CA ARG A 173 -0.23 5.54 -21.39
C ARG A 173 -0.90 6.89 -21.55
N GLU A 174 -0.34 7.72 -22.42
CA GLU A 174 -0.98 8.95 -22.83
C GLU A 174 -2.14 8.60 -23.77
N VAL A 175 -3.32 9.13 -23.48
CA VAL A 175 -4.53 8.90 -24.27
C VAL A 175 -4.98 10.25 -24.80
N GLU A 176 -5.24 10.31 -26.10
CA GLU A 176 -5.93 11.46 -26.70
C GLU A 176 -7.37 11.48 -26.20
N ASP A 177 -7.80 12.57 -25.58
CA ASP A 177 -9.19 12.69 -25.14
C ASP A 177 -10.08 12.84 -26.38
N PRO A 178 -10.94 11.86 -26.69
CA PRO A 178 -11.82 11.93 -27.86
C PRO A 178 -12.88 13.04 -27.76
N ASN A 179 -13.08 13.61 -26.56
CA ASN A 179 -13.99 14.72 -26.32
C ASN A 179 -13.28 16.06 -26.17
N ALA A 180 -11.96 16.12 -26.41
CA ALA A 180 -11.21 17.34 -26.34
C ALA A 180 -11.73 18.39 -27.33
N THR A 181 -12.13 19.55 -26.82
CA THR A 181 -12.46 20.71 -27.65
C THR A 181 -11.17 21.36 -28.14
N PRO A 182 -11.06 21.73 -29.44
CA PRO A 182 -9.92 22.50 -29.93
C PRO A 182 -9.76 23.80 -29.14
N ASP A 183 -8.51 24.21 -28.91
CA ASP A 183 -8.21 25.51 -28.31
C ASP A 183 -8.60 26.67 -29.24
N GLU A 184 -8.41 27.92 -28.78
CA GLU A 184 -8.72 29.12 -29.57
C GLU A 184 -7.95 29.20 -30.90
N ASP A 185 -6.85 28.46 -31.03
CA ASP A 185 -6.00 28.35 -32.22
C ASP A 185 -6.33 27.10 -33.08
N GLY A 186 -7.32 26.29 -32.67
CA GLY A 186 -7.76 25.09 -33.39
C GLY A 186 -6.89 23.85 -33.16
N ASN A 187 -5.95 23.87 -32.21
CA ASN A 187 -5.16 22.71 -31.84
C ASN A 187 -5.90 21.84 -30.82
N LEU A 188 -5.82 20.53 -30.99
CA LEU A 188 -6.28 19.60 -29.97
C LEU A 188 -5.28 19.63 -28.79
N PRO A 189 -5.76 19.57 -27.53
CA PRO A 189 -4.89 19.44 -26.38
C PRO A 189 -4.01 18.20 -26.52
N PRO A 190 -2.76 18.28 -26.03
CA PRO A 190 -1.84 17.17 -26.14
C PRO A 190 -2.38 15.93 -25.42
N PRO A 191 -2.02 14.72 -25.87
CA PRO A 191 -2.33 13.47 -25.18
C PRO A 191 -2.04 13.59 -23.68
N ALA A 192 -3.01 13.20 -22.85
CA ALA A 192 -2.91 13.30 -21.41
C ALA A 192 -3.03 11.93 -20.77
N ILE A 193 -2.39 11.76 -19.62
CA ILE A 193 -2.43 10.51 -18.89
C ILE A 193 -3.76 10.45 -18.14
N PRO A 194 -4.51 9.33 -18.21
CA PRO A 194 -5.81 9.23 -17.57
C PRO A 194 -5.67 9.42 -16.07
N SER A 195 -6.60 10.18 -15.48
CA SER A 195 -6.62 10.42 -14.03
C SER A 195 -6.85 9.14 -13.23
N PHE A 196 -7.61 8.21 -13.79
CA PHE A 196 -7.80 6.83 -13.33
C PHE A 196 -8.40 5.96 -14.44
N LEU A 197 -8.37 4.65 -14.26
CA LEU A 197 -9.11 3.68 -15.06
C LEU A 197 -10.06 2.88 -14.15
N HIS A 198 -11.30 2.71 -14.60
CA HIS A 198 -12.33 1.96 -13.88
C HIS A 198 -12.95 0.91 -14.79
N VAL A 199 -12.96 -0.34 -14.32
CA VAL A 199 -13.65 -1.46 -14.96
C VAL A 199 -14.76 -1.92 -14.03
N GLU A 200 -16.02 -1.62 -14.36
CA GLU A 200 -17.17 -1.99 -13.53
C GLU A 200 -17.38 -3.50 -13.42
N ASN A 201 -17.01 -4.25 -14.46
CA ASN A 201 -17.12 -5.70 -14.49
C ASN A 201 -15.86 -6.32 -15.10
N VAL A 202 -14.96 -6.77 -14.23
CA VAL A 202 -13.65 -7.31 -14.62
C VAL A 202 -13.73 -8.51 -15.56
N ILE A 203 -14.80 -9.30 -15.52
CA ILE A 203 -14.97 -10.48 -16.40
C ILE A 203 -15.16 -10.07 -17.86
N ARG A 204 -15.64 -8.84 -18.12
CA ARG A 204 -15.84 -8.33 -19.48
C ARG A 204 -14.58 -7.76 -20.11
N GLU A 205 -13.53 -7.53 -19.32
CA GLU A 205 -12.25 -7.02 -19.80
C GLU A 205 -11.21 -8.16 -19.84
N PRO A 206 -10.95 -8.75 -21.02
CA PRO A 206 -10.06 -9.90 -21.13
C PRO A 206 -8.59 -9.60 -20.81
N ARG A 207 -8.19 -8.32 -20.80
CA ARG A 207 -6.82 -7.89 -20.48
C ARG A 207 -6.58 -7.71 -18.97
N ILE A 208 -7.58 -7.95 -18.12
CA ILE A 208 -7.38 -8.01 -16.67
C ILE A 208 -6.61 -9.28 -16.33
N LYS A 209 -5.44 -9.11 -15.73
CA LYS A 209 -4.61 -10.21 -15.25
C LYS A 209 -5.01 -10.58 -13.83
N TYR A 210 -5.48 -11.82 -13.63
CA TYR A 210 -5.78 -12.37 -12.32
C TYR A 210 -4.57 -13.14 -11.77
N PHE A 211 -4.17 -12.82 -10.54
CA PHE A 211 -3.11 -13.57 -9.83
C PHE A 211 -3.65 -14.71 -8.96
N GLY A 212 -4.97 -14.79 -8.83
CA GLY A 212 -5.69 -15.85 -8.13
C GLY A 212 -6.87 -16.37 -8.96
N ILE A 213 -7.86 -16.95 -8.27
CA ILE A 213 -9.08 -17.45 -8.92
C ILE A 213 -9.87 -16.25 -9.47
N PRO A 214 -10.20 -16.21 -10.78
CA PRO A 214 -11.03 -15.16 -11.35
C PRO A 214 -12.40 -15.09 -10.67
N ARG A 215 -12.83 -13.90 -10.24
CA ARG A 215 -14.16 -13.65 -9.66
C ARG A 215 -14.77 -12.37 -10.21
N MET A 216 -16.08 -12.21 -10.03
CA MET A 216 -16.82 -11.01 -10.42
C MET A 216 -16.53 -9.84 -9.46
N GLY A 217 -16.46 -8.64 -10.00
CA GLY A 217 -16.27 -7.40 -9.26
C GLY A 217 -15.88 -6.26 -10.19
N ALA A 218 -15.47 -5.15 -9.60
CA ALA A 218 -14.91 -4.00 -10.29
C ALA A 218 -13.44 -3.80 -9.92
N TYR A 219 -12.69 -3.13 -10.79
CA TYR A 219 -11.29 -2.79 -10.62
C TYR A 219 -11.08 -1.31 -10.89
N LEU A 220 -10.39 -0.62 -9.99
CA LEU A 220 -10.11 0.80 -10.09
C LEU A 220 -8.60 1.01 -9.88
N VAL A 221 -7.95 1.70 -10.81
CA VAL A 221 -6.50 1.92 -10.78
C VAL A 221 -6.15 3.36 -11.15
N ARG A 222 -5.09 3.88 -10.53
CA ARG A 222 -4.50 5.17 -10.84
C ARG A 222 -2.98 5.09 -10.89
N GLY A 223 -2.39 5.73 -11.89
CA GLY A 223 -0.96 6.03 -11.98
C GLY A 223 -0.71 7.44 -11.45
N VAL A 224 0.32 7.60 -10.62
CA VAL A 224 0.75 8.90 -10.10
C VAL A 224 2.24 9.06 -10.35
N LYS A 225 2.61 10.13 -11.07
CA LYS A 225 4.00 10.55 -11.20
C LYS A 225 4.49 11.11 -9.88
N TYR A 226 5.71 10.77 -9.49
CA TYR A 226 6.38 11.34 -8.34
C TYR A 226 7.89 11.42 -8.58
N ASN A 227 8.56 12.27 -7.80
CA ASN A 227 10.01 12.33 -7.83
C ASN A 227 10.58 11.23 -6.94
N MET A 228 11.22 10.24 -7.56
CA MET A 228 11.93 9.20 -6.83
C MET A 228 13.27 9.75 -6.35
N TYR A 229 13.48 9.73 -5.04
CA TYR A 229 14.74 10.15 -4.40
C TYR A 229 15.63 8.95 -4.09
N LEU A 230 15.04 7.77 -3.87
CA LEU A 230 15.78 6.55 -3.51
C LEU A 230 16.15 5.71 -4.75
N HIS A 231 16.98 6.24 -5.64
CA HIS A 231 17.46 5.53 -6.84
C HIS A 231 18.97 5.24 -6.81
N ASP A 232 19.49 4.46 -7.76
CA ASP A 232 20.90 4.03 -7.79
C ASP A 232 21.82 5.03 -8.52
N ASP A 233 21.27 5.84 -9.43
CA ASP A 233 21.99 6.91 -10.13
C ASP A 233 22.20 8.19 -9.30
N ILE A 234 22.46 8.03 -8.00
CA ILE A 234 22.76 9.18 -7.14
C ILE A 234 24.12 9.71 -7.55
N VAL A 235 24.10 10.78 -8.36
CA VAL A 235 25.29 11.53 -8.75
C VAL A 235 26.01 11.96 -7.48
N GLN A 236 27.35 11.88 -7.53
CA GLN A 236 28.25 12.07 -6.41
C GLN A 236 27.77 13.14 -5.42
N PRO A 237 27.93 12.93 -4.10
CA PRO A 237 27.50 13.85 -3.06
C PRO A 237 28.09 15.28 -3.12
N SER A 238 28.87 15.62 -4.16
CA SER A 238 29.45 16.93 -4.43
C SER A 238 28.52 17.91 -5.15
N SER A 239 27.40 17.47 -5.75
CA SER A 239 26.42 18.39 -6.33
C SER A 239 25.47 18.95 -5.27
N ASP A 240 25.29 20.27 -5.22
CA ASP A 240 24.36 20.94 -4.30
C ASP A 240 22.88 20.62 -4.60
N SER A 241 22.56 20.05 -5.77
CA SER A 241 21.22 19.61 -6.14
C SER A 241 20.97 18.14 -5.77
N ILE A 242 19.81 17.87 -5.19
CA ILE A 242 19.32 16.51 -4.97
C ILE A 242 18.96 15.91 -6.33
N SER A 243 19.61 14.81 -6.71
CA SER A 243 19.24 14.04 -7.90
C SER A 243 17.89 13.38 -7.68
N THR A 244 17.01 13.46 -8.67
CA THR A 244 15.69 12.81 -8.66
C THR A 244 15.41 12.22 -10.04
N ILE A 245 14.79 11.05 -10.06
CA ILE A 245 14.30 10.43 -11.28
C ILE A 245 12.76 10.48 -11.25
N GLU A 246 12.14 10.88 -12.35
CA GLU A 246 10.69 10.79 -12.48
C GLU A 246 10.28 9.31 -12.53
N SER A 247 9.45 8.88 -11.60
CA SER A 247 8.96 7.51 -11.50
C SER A 247 7.44 7.49 -11.34
N TRP A 248 6.87 6.29 -11.36
CA TRP A 248 5.44 6.05 -11.35
C TRP A 248 5.03 5.13 -10.21
N LEU A 249 4.12 5.61 -9.37
CA LEU A 249 3.36 4.80 -8.43
C LEU A 249 2.04 4.38 -9.09
N VAL A 250 1.69 3.11 -8.93
CA VAL A 250 0.43 2.55 -9.40
C VAL A 250 -0.35 2.09 -8.18
N ILE A 251 -1.55 2.63 -7.98
CA ILE A 251 -2.41 2.34 -6.85
C ILE A 251 -3.68 1.71 -7.42
N ALA A 252 -4.03 0.52 -6.93
CA ALA A 252 -5.21 -0.19 -7.40
C ALA A 252 -6.05 -0.70 -6.23
N VAL A 253 -7.37 -0.67 -6.40
CA VAL A 253 -8.35 -1.25 -5.48
C VAL A 253 -9.38 -2.05 -6.26
N ASP A 254 -9.94 -3.08 -5.64
CA ASP A 254 -10.93 -3.92 -6.29
C ASP A 254 -12.04 -4.40 -5.35
N THR A 255 -13.18 -4.74 -5.94
CA THR A 255 -14.34 -5.36 -5.27
C THR A 255 -14.52 -6.81 -5.73
N ILE A 256 -13.43 -7.48 -6.14
CA ILE A 256 -13.46 -8.84 -6.68
C ILE A 256 -13.93 -9.80 -5.59
N GLY A 257 -15.06 -10.47 -5.85
CA GLY A 257 -15.78 -11.30 -4.88
C GLY A 257 -17.02 -10.65 -4.28
N GLN A 258 -17.19 -9.32 -4.40
CA GLN A 258 -18.39 -8.61 -3.95
C GLN A 258 -19.40 -8.35 -5.08
N ALA A 259 -18.99 -8.51 -6.35
CA ALA A 259 -19.84 -8.34 -7.54
C ALA A 259 -20.58 -6.98 -7.63
N ARG A 260 -19.94 -5.89 -7.18
CA ARG A 260 -20.48 -4.53 -7.22
C ARG A 260 -19.50 -3.54 -7.88
N PRO A 261 -19.98 -2.51 -8.59
CA PRO A 261 -19.14 -1.40 -9.04
C PRO A 261 -18.75 -0.47 -7.89
N PHE A 262 -17.76 0.39 -8.13
CA PHE A 262 -17.44 1.50 -7.23
C PHE A 262 -18.49 2.61 -7.35
N SER A 263 -18.86 3.24 -6.22
CA SER A 263 -19.72 4.42 -6.24
C SER A 263 -18.90 5.67 -6.62
N PRO A 264 -19.54 6.75 -7.12
CA PRO A 264 -18.85 8.00 -7.42
C PRO A 264 -18.07 8.56 -6.23
N GLU A 265 -18.64 8.49 -5.03
CA GLU A 265 -18.00 8.95 -3.79
C GLU A 265 -16.78 8.09 -3.44
N GLY A 266 -16.86 6.78 -3.69
CA GLY A 266 -15.74 5.86 -3.52
C GLY A 266 -14.60 6.18 -4.49
N ILE A 267 -14.91 6.51 -5.75
CA ILE A 267 -13.91 6.91 -6.75
C ILE A 267 -13.25 8.24 -6.35
N GLU A 268 -14.04 9.24 -5.92
CA GLU A 268 -13.50 10.51 -5.44
C GLU A 268 -12.57 10.33 -4.23
N ALA A 269 -12.99 9.51 -3.26
CA ALA A 269 -12.17 9.19 -2.10
C ALA A 269 -10.89 8.44 -2.48
N PHE A 270 -10.97 7.49 -3.43
CA PHE A 270 -9.80 6.80 -3.97
C PHE A 270 -8.79 7.77 -4.59
N LEU A 271 -9.25 8.71 -5.43
CA LEU A 271 -8.40 9.72 -6.04
C LEU A 271 -7.73 10.60 -4.98
N LYS A 272 -8.50 11.07 -4.00
CA LYS A 272 -8.02 11.91 -2.91
C LYS A 272 -6.90 11.25 -2.10
N TRP A 273 -7.12 10.00 -1.66
CA TRP A 273 -6.15 9.27 -0.84
C TRP A 273 -4.95 8.79 -1.64
N SER A 274 -5.14 8.49 -2.92
CA SER A 274 -4.04 8.15 -3.85
C SER A 274 -3.07 9.33 -4.01
N SER A 275 -3.58 10.55 -4.21
CA SER A 275 -2.73 11.76 -4.26
C SER A 275 -2.03 12.00 -2.93
N ALA A 276 -2.76 11.94 -1.82
CA ALA A 276 -2.18 12.17 -0.49
C ALA A 276 -1.07 11.16 -0.13
N PHE A 277 -1.19 9.92 -0.59
CA PHE A 277 -0.16 8.92 -0.44
C PHE A 277 1.05 9.18 -1.31
N ALA A 278 0.88 9.51 -2.59
CA ALA A 278 2.01 9.85 -3.47
C ALA A 278 2.82 11.02 -2.90
N ASP A 279 2.16 12.08 -2.43
CA ASP A 279 2.81 13.22 -1.77
C ASP A 279 3.57 12.79 -0.51
N ALA A 280 2.95 11.96 0.34
CA ALA A 280 3.57 11.49 1.58
C ALA A 280 4.74 10.54 1.31
N PHE A 281 4.65 9.70 0.30
CA PHE A 281 5.68 8.76 -0.14
C PHE A 281 6.89 9.51 -0.70
N GLU A 282 6.67 10.52 -1.55
CA GLU A 282 7.74 11.39 -2.06
C GLU A 282 8.45 12.14 -0.91
N GLN A 283 7.68 12.68 0.05
CA GLN A 283 8.27 13.34 1.22
C GLN A 283 9.05 12.39 2.12
N TYR A 284 8.55 11.16 2.31
CA TYR A 284 9.26 10.10 3.01
C TYR A 284 10.60 9.82 2.34
N GLU A 285 10.60 9.52 1.04
CA GLU A 285 11.82 9.23 0.29
C GLU A 285 12.82 10.39 0.37
N LYS A 286 12.36 11.64 0.25
CA LYS A 286 13.21 12.83 0.37
C LYS A 286 13.90 12.94 1.73
N ARG A 287 13.19 12.67 2.83
CA ARG A 287 13.76 12.67 4.18
C ARG A 287 14.77 11.54 4.34
N SER A 288 14.39 10.33 3.95
CA SER A 288 15.25 9.15 3.97
C SER A 288 16.51 9.35 3.15
N TYR A 289 16.40 9.91 1.96
CA TYR A 289 17.53 10.27 1.10
C TYR A 289 18.49 11.23 1.79
N THR A 290 17.97 12.32 2.37
CA THR A 290 18.81 13.33 3.03
C THR A 290 19.62 12.71 4.17
N ALA A 291 18.96 11.90 5.02
CA ALA A 291 19.63 11.18 6.10
C ALA A 291 20.68 10.18 5.60
N GLN A 292 20.37 9.43 4.54
CA GLN A 292 21.25 8.41 3.97
C GLN A 292 22.46 9.02 3.24
N VAL A 293 22.30 10.16 2.58
CA VAL A 293 23.43 10.87 1.94
C VAL A 293 24.37 11.46 2.99
N GLU A 294 23.84 12.03 4.06
CA GLU A 294 24.67 12.52 5.17
C GLU A 294 25.47 11.38 5.81
N TRP A 295 24.82 10.24 6.01
CA TRP A 295 25.47 9.05 6.53
C TRP A 295 26.54 8.50 5.57
N LYS A 296 26.21 8.36 4.28
CA LYS A 296 27.15 7.90 3.24
C LYS A 296 28.36 8.83 3.12
N ARG A 297 28.17 10.16 3.16
CA ARG A 297 29.28 11.14 3.16
C ARG A 297 30.23 10.96 4.35
N ALA A 298 29.73 10.53 5.50
CA ALA A 298 30.58 10.22 6.64
C ALA A 298 31.38 8.93 6.40
N GLU A 299 30.73 7.90 5.84
CA GLU A 299 31.38 6.63 5.52
C GLU A 299 32.40 6.76 4.38
N ASP A 300 32.10 7.51 3.32
CA ASP A 300 33.00 7.73 2.17
C ASP A 300 34.34 8.35 2.60
N LYS A 301 34.36 9.17 3.66
CA LYS A 301 35.59 9.73 4.23
C LYS A 301 36.50 8.66 4.84
N GLU A 302 35.91 7.62 5.41
CA GLU A 302 36.63 6.49 6.02
C GLU A 302 36.90 5.37 4.99
N ALA A 303 36.04 5.26 3.97
CA ALA A 303 36.06 4.19 2.98
C ALA A 303 37.38 4.10 2.22
N LYS A 304 37.99 5.24 1.85
CA LYS A 304 39.26 5.23 1.12
C LYS A 304 40.39 4.58 1.93
N GLY A 305 40.53 4.95 3.21
CA GLY A 305 41.53 4.35 4.09
C GLY A 305 41.28 2.85 4.28
N ALA A 306 40.01 2.48 4.48
CA ALA A 306 39.62 1.07 4.63
C ALA A 306 39.82 0.23 3.35
N LEU A 307 39.73 0.83 2.16
CA LEU A 307 40.01 0.20 0.87
C LEU A 307 41.51 0.00 0.65
N ASP A 308 42.33 1.00 0.97
CA ASP A 308 43.78 0.90 0.91
C ASP A 308 44.28 -0.19 1.90
N GLU A 309 43.75 -0.21 3.12
CA GLU A 309 44.03 -1.27 4.10
C GLU A 309 43.59 -2.67 3.64
N LEU A 310 42.46 -2.77 2.92
CA LEU A 310 42.00 -4.03 2.33
C LEU A 310 43.01 -4.53 1.30
N ARG A 311 43.42 -3.66 0.36
CA ARG A 311 44.40 -3.98 -0.69
C ARG A 311 45.72 -4.42 -0.09
N ASP A 312 46.22 -3.70 0.91
CA ASP A 312 47.47 -4.04 1.59
C ASP A 312 47.38 -5.40 2.32
N ALA A 313 46.25 -5.69 2.96
CA ALA A 313 46.03 -6.97 3.62
C ALA A 313 45.99 -8.14 2.62
N VAL A 314 45.35 -7.94 1.45
CA VAL A 314 45.31 -8.94 0.37
C VAL A 314 46.70 -9.16 -0.22
N ALA A 315 47.43 -8.09 -0.56
CA ALA A 315 48.79 -8.18 -1.11
C ALA A 315 49.78 -8.85 -0.14
N THR A 316 49.65 -8.56 1.17
CA THR A 316 50.44 -9.23 2.21
C THR A 316 50.14 -10.72 2.28
N SER A 317 48.86 -11.11 2.16
CA SER A 317 48.48 -12.51 2.13
C SER A 317 49.00 -13.21 0.88
N ASP A 318 48.89 -12.59 -0.31
CA ASP A 318 49.38 -13.15 -1.56
C ASP A 318 50.89 -13.41 -1.51
N THR A 319 51.67 -12.49 -0.93
CA THR A 319 53.12 -12.67 -0.73
C THR A 319 53.42 -13.87 0.15
N ARG A 320 52.66 -14.05 1.25
CA ARG A 320 52.82 -15.21 2.15
C ARG A 320 52.42 -16.52 1.47
N ILE A 321 51.36 -16.51 0.66
CA ILE A 321 50.89 -17.67 -0.09
C ILE A 321 51.95 -18.09 -1.12
N ALA A 322 52.49 -17.15 -1.90
CA ALA A 322 53.53 -17.43 -2.88
C ALA A 322 54.76 -18.11 -2.26
N ALA A 323 55.22 -17.64 -1.09
CA ALA A 323 56.35 -18.24 -0.38
C ALA A 323 56.10 -19.69 0.08
N VAL A 324 54.85 -20.05 0.39
CA VAL A 324 54.49 -21.43 0.76
C VAL A 324 54.43 -22.32 -0.49
N LEU A 325 53.91 -21.80 -1.60
CA LEU A 325 53.73 -22.55 -2.85
C LEU A 325 55.04 -22.89 -3.57
N GLU A 326 56.13 -22.15 -3.34
CA GLU A 326 57.47 -22.47 -3.89
C GLU A 326 57.97 -23.87 -3.47
N THR A 327 57.40 -24.45 -2.41
CA THR A 327 57.79 -25.77 -1.90
C THR A 327 57.04 -26.94 -2.54
N ILE A 328 56.03 -26.67 -3.37
CA ILE A 328 55.16 -27.70 -3.97
C ILE A 328 55.63 -27.95 -5.41
N GLU A 329 56.08 -29.17 -5.70
CA GLU A 329 56.57 -29.57 -7.02
C GLU A 329 55.44 -29.91 -8.02
N ASP A 330 54.31 -30.42 -7.54
CA ASP A 330 53.15 -30.74 -8.38
C ASP A 330 52.35 -29.48 -8.68
N GLU A 331 52.38 -29.03 -9.94
CA GLU A 331 51.67 -27.84 -10.42
C GLU A 331 50.14 -27.94 -10.20
N ASN A 332 49.54 -29.14 -10.24
CA ASN A 332 48.09 -29.30 -9.99
C ASN A 332 47.77 -29.07 -8.51
N ALA A 333 48.53 -29.73 -7.63
CA ALA A 333 48.39 -29.55 -6.19
C ALA A 333 48.67 -28.09 -5.79
N LYS A 334 49.63 -27.44 -6.46
CA LYS A 334 49.98 -26.04 -6.24
C LYS A 334 48.84 -25.08 -6.60
N LEU A 335 48.18 -25.26 -7.75
CA LEU A 335 47.03 -24.43 -8.15
C LEU A 335 45.86 -24.55 -7.18
N LEU A 336 45.53 -25.78 -6.76
CA LEU A 336 44.46 -26.03 -5.80
C LEU A 336 44.81 -25.45 -4.42
N GLN A 337 46.05 -25.64 -3.96
CA GLN A 337 46.53 -25.10 -2.69
C GLN A 337 46.54 -23.56 -2.71
N GLU A 338 46.96 -22.94 -3.80
CA GLU A 338 46.93 -21.48 -3.99
C GLU A 338 45.51 -20.93 -3.85
N ALA A 339 44.57 -21.50 -4.61
CA ALA A 339 43.17 -21.07 -4.59
C ALA A 339 42.56 -21.22 -3.18
N THR A 340 42.83 -22.35 -2.52
CA THR A 340 42.33 -22.64 -1.16
C THR A 340 42.88 -21.63 -0.16
N MET A 341 44.19 -21.40 -0.15
CA MET A 341 44.82 -20.46 0.79
C MET A 341 44.36 -19.02 0.55
N LYS A 342 44.13 -18.61 -0.70
CA LYS A 342 43.56 -17.29 -1.03
C LYS A 342 42.14 -17.14 -0.49
N CYS A 343 41.29 -18.14 -0.71
CA CYS A 343 39.92 -18.14 -0.20
C CYS A 343 39.87 -18.08 1.33
N ASP A 344 40.71 -18.85 2.03
CA ASP A 344 40.78 -18.86 3.50
C ASP A 344 41.26 -17.51 4.07
N ALA A 345 42.28 -16.92 3.44
CA ALA A 345 42.79 -15.62 3.85
C ALA A 345 41.73 -14.52 3.69
N LEU A 346 41.04 -14.47 2.56
CA LEU A 346 39.96 -13.52 2.32
C LEU A 346 38.76 -13.77 3.23
N SER A 347 38.40 -15.03 3.49
CA SER A 347 37.35 -15.39 4.44
C SER A 347 37.68 -14.86 5.84
N THR A 348 38.94 -14.98 6.26
CA THR A 348 39.43 -14.44 7.54
C THR A 348 39.38 -12.91 7.57
N ILE A 349 39.82 -12.23 6.50
CA ILE A 349 39.77 -10.77 6.40
C ILE A 349 38.32 -10.27 6.51
N VAL A 350 37.40 -10.86 5.74
CA VAL A 350 35.97 -10.50 5.77
C VAL A 350 35.39 -10.75 7.16
N ALA A 351 35.58 -11.94 7.72
CA ALA A 351 35.00 -12.33 9.00
C ALA A 351 35.48 -11.45 10.16
N THR A 352 36.76 -11.06 10.17
CA THR A 352 37.35 -10.30 11.27
C THR A 352 37.17 -8.78 11.16
N LYS A 353 37.23 -8.22 9.94
CA LYS A 353 37.23 -6.76 9.74
C LYS A 353 35.91 -6.21 9.21
N TYR A 354 35.24 -6.91 8.31
CA TYR A 354 34.16 -6.33 7.50
C TYR A 354 32.76 -6.89 7.82
N LEU A 355 32.67 -8.00 8.55
CA LEU A 355 31.39 -8.64 8.86
C LEU A 355 30.45 -7.74 9.69
N THR A 356 31.00 -6.91 10.58
CA THR A 356 30.23 -5.91 11.34
C THR A 356 29.66 -4.81 10.45
N GLY A 357 30.28 -4.55 9.29
CA GLY A 357 29.81 -3.61 8.29
C GLY A 357 28.59 -4.09 7.51
N ILE A 358 28.26 -5.39 7.53
CA ILE A 358 27.08 -5.95 6.83
C ILE A 358 25.78 -5.37 7.40
N GLY A 359 25.70 -5.17 8.73
CA GLY A 359 24.52 -4.56 9.33
C GLY A 359 24.30 -3.11 8.92
N LYS A 360 25.40 -2.39 8.67
CA LYS A 360 25.35 -1.06 8.06
C LYS A 360 24.85 -1.17 6.62
N LEU A 361 25.44 -2.04 5.80
CA LEU A 361 24.96 -2.28 4.44
C LEU A 361 23.44 -2.57 4.41
N ALA A 362 22.93 -3.44 5.29
CA ALA A 362 21.51 -3.76 5.36
C ALA A 362 20.60 -2.60 5.83
N ALA A 363 21.16 -1.59 6.50
CA ALA A 363 20.44 -0.40 6.93
C ALA A 363 20.35 0.68 5.83
N TYR A 364 21.09 0.54 4.73
CA TYR A 364 20.98 1.45 3.60
C TYR A 364 19.62 1.32 2.91
N LEU A 365 18.95 2.46 2.74
CA LEU A 365 17.73 2.55 1.92
C LEU A 365 18.04 2.90 0.47
N LEU A 366 19.19 3.52 0.21
CA LEU A 366 19.63 3.83 -1.15
C LEU A 366 20.07 2.54 -1.84
N PRO A 367 19.50 2.21 -3.02
CA PRO A 367 19.90 1.03 -3.74
C PRO A 367 21.34 1.18 -4.27
N PHE A 368 22.08 0.07 -4.22
CA PHE A 368 23.39 0.00 -4.85
C PHE A 368 23.26 -0.13 -6.37
N LYS A 369 24.31 0.29 -7.10
CA LYS A 369 24.41 0.03 -8.54
C LYS A 369 24.45 -1.47 -8.82
N LEU A 370 23.99 -1.84 -10.02
CA LEU A 370 23.85 -3.24 -10.43
C LEU A 370 25.10 -4.13 -10.21
N PRO A 371 26.35 -3.70 -10.47
CA PRO A 371 27.54 -4.53 -10.21
C PRO A 371 27.70 -4.95 -8.74
N ALA A 372 27.45 -4.01 -7.82
CA ALA A 372 27.45 -4.28 -6.38
C ALA A 372 26.27 -5.18 -5.97
N LEU A 373 25.07 -4.97 -6.54
CA LEU A 373 23.92 -5.86 -6.29
C LEU A 373 24.15 -7.28 -6.79
N ARG A 374 24.76 -7.45 -7.97
CA ARG A 374 25.16 -8.75 -8.53
C ARG A 374 26.17 -9.46 -7.64
N THR A 375 27.17 -8.73 -7.16
CA THR A 375 28.16 -9.23 -6.20
C THR A 375 27.48 -9.74 -4.93
N LEU A 376 26.63 -8.93 -4.30
CA LEU A 376 25.94 -9.31 -3.07
C LEU A 376 25.00 -10.50 -3.29
N ALA A 377 24.26 -10.53 -4.39
CA ALA A 377 23.37 -11.66 -4.73
C ALA A 377 24.15 -12.96 -4.98
N ALA A 378 25.30 -12.90 -5.66
CA ALA A 378 26.16 -14.05 -5.89
C ALA A 378 26.77 -14.58 -4.58
N VAL A 379 27.21 -13.69 -3.68
CA VAL A 379 27.67 -14.05 -2.32
C VAL A 379 26.56 -14.74 -1.55
N LEU A 380 25.35 -14.16 -1.52
CA LEU A 380 24.19 -14.74 -0.83
C LEU A 380 23.82 -16.11 -1.42
N ARG A 381 23.91 -16.27 -2.75
CA ARG A 381 23.67 -17.55 -3.45
C ARG A 381 24.63 -18.63 -2.98
N LEU A 382 25.92 -18.30 -2.81
CA LEU A 382 26.94 -19.23 -2.32
C LEU A 382 26.72 -19.60 -0.84
N VAL A 383 26.47 -18.59 -0.01
CA VAL A 383 26.46 -18.73 1.45
C VAL A 383 25.19 -19.40 1.97
N PHE A 384 24.02 -19.07 1.41
CA PHE A 384 22.74 -19.60 1.89
C PHE A 384 22.21 -20.80 1.12
N ASP A 385 22.78 -21.10 -0.05
CA ASP A 385 22.23 -22.09 -0.99
C ASP A 385 20.73 -21.89 -1.30
N ALA A 386 20.26 -20.64 -1.25
CA ALA A 386 18.90 -20.31 -1.63
C ALA A 386 18.77 -20.19 -3.16
N PRO A 387 17.59 -20.47 -3.76
CA PRO A 387 17.35 -20.24 -5.18
C PRO A 387 17.66 -18.80 -5.57
N LYS A 388 18.31 -18.57 -6.72
CA LYS A 388 18.67 -17.21 -7.18
C LYS A 388 17.47 -16.28 -7.32
N GLU A 389 16.29 -16.82 -7.64
CA GLU A 389 15.02 -16.09 -7.75
C GLU A 389 14.60 -15.40 -6.45
N THR A 390 15.14 -15.85 -5.31
CA THR A 390 14.96 -15.23 -3.99
C THR A 390 15.48 -13.80 -3.98
N TYR A 391 16.54 -13.52 -4.74
CA TYR A 391 17.22 -12.22 -4.76
C TYR A 391 16.88 -11.37 -5.99
N MET A 392 16.21 -11.96 -6.99
CA MET A 392 15.94 -11.32 -8.28
C MET A 392 14.52 -10.77 -8.38
N SER A 393 14.31 -9.64 -9.08
CA SER A 393 12.96 -9.24 -9.49
C SER A 393 12.38 -10.28 -10.42
N ALA A 394 11.11 -10.63 -10.21
CA ALA A 394 10.40 -11.51 -11.12
C ALA A 394 10.25 -10.86 -12.51
N ALA A 395 10.17 -9.53 -12.57
CA ALA A 395 9.99 -8.74 -13.78
C ALA A 395 11.33 -8.61 -14.53
N THR A 396 12.33 -7.99 -13.92
CA THR A 396 13.57 -7.61 -14.63
C THR A 396 14.60 -8.73 -14.73
N LYS A 397 14.43 -9.82 -13.98
CA LYS A 397 15.45 -10.88 -13.82
C LYS A 397 16.81 -10.33 -13.38
N LEU A 398 16.83 -9.22 -12.66
CA LEU A 398 18.01 -8.65 -12.04
C LEU A 398 17.86 -8.67 -10.52
N PRO A 399 18.97 -8.75 -9.77
CA PRO A 399 18.93 -8.59 -8.32
C PRO A 399 18.28 -7.27 -7.91
N THR A 400 17.42 -7.28 -6.89
CA THR A 400 16.83 -6.05 -6.34
C THR A 400 17.36 -5.78 -4.94
N TRP A 401 17.59 -4.49 -4.65
CA TRP A 401 18.10 -4.10 -3.34
C TRP A 401 17.17 -4.53 -2.20
N ASP A 402 15.85 -4.37 -2.37
CA ASP A 402 14.85 -4.78 -1.36
C ASP A 402 15.02 -6.25 -0.94
N LYS A 403 15.24 -7.16 -1.90
CA LYS A 403 15.40 -8.59 -1.64
C LYS A 403 16.78 -8.93 -1.08
N VAL A 404 17.83 -8.32 -1.61
CA VAL A 404 19.21 -8.54 -1.14
C VAL A 404 19.37 -8.03 0.29
N ARG A 405 18.87 -6.83 0.59
CA ARG A 405 18.93 -6.19 1.91
C ARG A 405 18.30 -7.04 3.01
N LEU A 406 17.13 -7.63 2.74
CA LEU A 406 16.43 -8.52 3.69
C LEU A 406 17.21 -9.80 4.00
N ALA A 407 18.11 -10.24 3.13
CA ALA A 407 18.94 -11.41 3.35
C ALA A 407 20.27 -11.09 4.07
N LEU A 408 20.63 -9.81 4.18
CA LEU A 408 21.85 -9.33 4.85
C LEU A 408 21.67 -9.11 6.36
N VAL A 409 20.76 -9.85 7.00
CA VAL A 409 20.59 -9.80 8.47
C VAL A 409 21.90 -10.23 9.13
N PRO A 410 22.53 -9.40 9.98
CA PRO A 410 23.92 -9.62 10.43
C PRO A 410 24.17 -10.98 11.06
N GLU A 411 23.29 -11.43 11.94
CA GLU A 411 23.45 -12.70 12.67
C GLU A 411 23.32 -13.90 11.73
N THR A 412 22.29 -13.89 10.88
CA THR A 412 22.01 -14.98 9.93
C THR A 412 23.08 -15.05 8.85
N PHE A 413 23.49 -13.89 8.31
CA PHE A 413 24.56 -13.80 7.31
C PHE A 413 25.92 -14.21 7.88
N ALA A 414 26.28 -13.71 9.08
CA ALA A 414 27.56 -14.03 9.70
C ALA A 414 27.71 -15.54 9.97
N ALA A 415 26.67 -16.16 10.53
CA ALA A 415 26.68 -17.60 10.80
C ALA A 415 26.81 -18.42 9.50
N ALA A 416 26.06 -18.07 8.47
CA ALA A 416 26.12 -18.77 7.19
C ALA A 416 27.47 -18.54 6.49
N PHE A 417 28.00 -17.32 6.49
CA PHE A 417 29.29 -16.98 5.87
C PHE A 417 30.44 -17.76 6.53
N GLN A 418 30.45 -17.84 7.86
CA GLN A 418 31.47 -18.59 8.61
C GLN A 418 31.35 -20.11 8.44
N ALA A 419 30.14 -20.61 8.14
CA ALA A 419 29.89 -22.02 7.88
C ALA A 419 30.22 -22.44 6.43
N PHE A 420 30.42 -21.48 5.52
CA PHE A 420 30.72 -21.77 4.12
C PHE A 420 32.11 -22.40 3.96
N ASN A 421 32.17 -23.51 3.21
CA ASN A 421 33.40 -24.20 2.86
C ASN A 421 33.50 -24.31 1.33
N ALA A 422 34.49 -23.63 0.74
CA ALA A 422 34.69 -23.59 -0.71
C ALA A 422 35.03 -24.96 -1.32
N ILE A 423 35.67 -25.86 -0.56
CA ILE A 423 36.04 -27.20 -1.02
C ILE A 423 34.79 -28.10 -1.20
N GLU A 424 33.78 -27.88 -0.35
CA GLU A 424 32.52 -28.64 -0.35
C GLU A 424 31.44 -27.98 -1.22
N ALA A 425 31.72 -26.81 -1.79
CA ALA A 425 30.77 -26.08 -2.61
C ALA A 425 30.42 -26.83 -3.90
N ARG A 426 29.13 -26.84 -4.26
CA ARG A 426 28.63 -27.54 -5.45
C ARG A 426 29.05 -26.78 -6.72
N PRO A 427 29.63 -27.45 -7.74
CA PRO A 427 30.03 -26.77 -8.99
C PRO A 427 28.88 -26.01 -9.68
N SER A 428 27.66 -26.56 -9.65
CA SER A 428 26.48 -25.89 -10.22
C SER A 428 26.13 -24.59 -9.52
N LEU A 429 26.27 -24.56 -8.19
CA LEU A 429 26.00 -23.39 -7.34
C LEU A 429 27.01 -22.28 -7.61
N THR A 430 28.29 -22.65 -7.75
CA THR A 430 29.36 -21.73 -8.13
C THR A 430 29.16 -21.18 -9.53
N GLN A 431 28.76 -22.01 -10.50
CA GLN A 431 28.46 -21.54 -11.84
C GLN A 431 27.29 -20.53 -11.84
N GLU A 432 26.21 -20.80 -11.11
CA GLU A 432 25.10 -19.85 -10.96
C GLU A 432 25.56 -18.53 -10.32
N ALA A 433 26.45 -18.57 -9.32
CA ALA A 433 27.02 -17.36 -8.71
C ALA A 433 27.87 -16.55 -9.70
N LYS A 434 28.66 -17.22 -10.56
CA LYS A 434 29.41 -16.57 -11.65
C LYS A 434 28.48 -15.96 -12.69
N ASP A 435 27.43 -16.68 -13.09
CA ASP A 435 26.43 -16.19 -14.04
C ASP A 435 25.71 -14.94 -13.49
N LEU A 436 25.42 -14.92 -12.18
CA LEU A 436 24.87 -13.74 -11.50
C LEU A 436 25.86 -12.57 -11.47
N LEU A 437 27.15 -12.86 -11.23
CA LEU A 437 28.20 -11.84 -11.21
C LEU A 437 28.40 -11.20 -12.59
N GLY A 438 28.35 -12.01 -13.65
CA GLY A 438 28.60 -11.57 -15.03
C GLY A 438 29.99 -10.96 -15.20
N GLU A 439 30.11 -9.93 -16.04
CA GLU A 439 31.37 -9.24 -16.34
C GLU A 439 31.74 -8.14 -15.31
N THR A 440 31.33 -8.31 -14.05
CA THR A 440 31.59 -7.31 -13.00
C THR A 440 33.08 -7.32 -12.61
N SER A 441 33.72 -6.16 -12.65
CA SER A 441 35.10 -5.95 -12.20
C SER A 441 35.16 -5.34 -10.80
N ILE A 442 36.35 -5.34 -10.18
CA ILE A 442 36.55 -4.69 -8.88
C ILE A 442 36.30 -3.18 -8.94
N ASP A 443 36.67 -2.53 -10.05
CA ASP A 443 36.50 -1.09 -10.25
C ASP A 443 35.02 -0.68 -10.28
N ASP A 444 34.14 -1.59 -10.71
CA ASP A 444 32.68 -1.38 -10.71
C ASP A 444 32.08 -1.47 -9.30
N VAL A 445 32.72 -2.22 -8.40
CA VAL A 445 32.24 -2.53 -7.05
C VAL A 445 32.85 -1.63 -5.99
N GLU A 446 34.07 -1.16 -6.19
CA GLU A 446 34.79 -0.28 -5.26
C GLU A 446 33.99 0.96 -4.80
N PRO A 447 33.22 1.65 -5.68
CA PRO A 447 32.39 2.79 -5.26
C PRO A 447 31.26 2.44 -4.28
N ALA A 448 30.90 1.16 -4.12
CA ALA A 448 29.94 0.70 -3.13
C ALA A 448 30.55 0.55 -1.73
N GLY A 449 31.88 0.64 -1.61
CA GLY A 449 32.60 0.66 -0.34
C GLY A 449 33.42 -0.61 -0.06
N PRO A 450 34.20 -0.59 1.04
CA PRO A 450 35.19 -1.63 1.34
C PRO A 450 34.56 -2.99 1.67
N VAL A 451 33.37 -3.01 2.27
CA VAL A 451 32.68 -4.27 2.62
C VAL A 451 32.28 -5.04 1.35
N VAL A 452 31.65 -4.37 0.38
CA VAL A 452 31.24 -4.99 -0.88
C VAL A 452 32.47 -5.41 -1.70
N SER A 453 33.53 -4.60 -1.68
CA SER A 453 34.81 -4.93 -2.34
C SER A 453 35.47 -6.17 -1.74
N ALA A 454 35.50 -6.29 -0.41
CA ALA A 454 36.04 -7.47 0.26
C ALA A 454 35.23 -8.73 -0.07
N LEU A 455 33.89 -8.61 -0.11
CA LEU A 455 33.00 -9.69 -0.53
C LEU A 455 33.19 -10.09 -2.00
N PHE A 456 33.44 -9.13 -2.90
CA PHE A 456 33.76 -9.41 -4.30
C PHE A 456 35.05 -10.21 -4.44
N MET A 457 36.13 -9.76 -3.79
CA MET A 457 37.41 -10.47 -3.82
C MET A 457 37.28 -11.88 -3.25
N TRP A 458 36.56 -12.02 -2.13
CA TRP A 458 36.24 -13.32 -1.54
C TRP A 458 35.45 -14.22 -2.50
N LEU A 459 34.41 -13.69 -3.16
CA LEU A 459 33.59 -14.43 -4.12
C LEU A 459 34.44 -14.99 -5.27
N GLN A 460 35.36 -14.18 -5.81
CA GLN A 460 36.27 -14.61 -6.87
C GLN A 460 37.20 -15.74 -6.39
N ALA A 461 37.76 -15.61 -5.18
CA ALA A 461 38.63 -16.65 -4.61
C ALA A 461 37.87 -17.95 -4.32
N ALA A 462 36.66 -17.87 -3.79
CA ALA A 462 35.79 -19.04 -3.55
C ALA A 462 35.45 -19.76 -4.86
N CYS A 463 35.14 -19.00 -5.92
CA CYS A 463 34.92 -19.57 -7.25
C CYS A 463 36.18 -20.26 -7.80
N GLY A 464 37.36 -19.64 -7.61
CA GLY A 464 38.63 -20.20 -8.06
C GLY A 464 38.99 -21.54 -7.40
N VAL A 465 38.60 -21.76 -6.14
CA VAL A 465 38.78 -23.07 -5.47
C VAL A 465 38.00 -24.16 -6.19
N VAL A 466 36.73 -23.90 -6.50
CA VAL A 466 35.87 -24.89 -7.15
C VAL A 466 36.33 -25.21 -8.57
N ASP A 467 36.83 -24.20 -9.29
CA ASP A 467 37.43 -24.40 -10.62
C ASP A 467 38.70 -25.25 -10.55
N ALA A 468 39.59 -24.96 -9.60
CA ALA A 468 40.81 -25.74 -9.41
C ALA A 468 40.51 -27.21 -9.04
N ILE A 469 39.47 -27.46 -8.25
CA ILE A 469 39.00 -28.83 -7.94
C ILE A 469 38.46 -29.51 -9.20
N ALA A 470 37.68 -28.81 -10.02
CA ALA A 470 37.14 -29.36 -11.26
C ALA A 470 38.24 -29.70 -12.27
N GLU A 471 39.23 -28.83 -12.42
CA GLU A 471 40.40 -29.04 -13.28
C GLU A 471 41.27 -30.20 -12.79
N ALA A 472 41.54 -30.30 -11.48
CA ALA A 472 42.28 -31.42 -10.90
C ALA A 472 41.57 -32.76 -11.18
N LYS A 473 40.24 -32.82 -10.98
CA LYS A 473 39.45 -34.02 -11.29
C LYS A 473 39.45 -34.38 -12.76
N ALA A 474 39.41 -33.38 -13.65
CA ALA A 474 39.47 -33.62 -15.09
C ALA A 474 40.81 -34.23 -15.50
N ARG A 475 41.93 -33.69 -14.98
CA ARG A 475 43.27 -34.24 -15.23
C ARG A 475 43.47 -35.64 -14.65
N GLU A 476 42.94 -35.93 -13.46
CA GLU A 476 42.95 -37.27 -12.89
C GLU A 476 42.17 -38.27 -13.75
N ALA A 477 41.04 -37.85 -14.34
CA ALA A 477 40.28 -38.68 -15.26
C ALA A 477 41.06 -38.97 -16.55
N GLU A 478 41.67 -37.95 -17.17
CA GLU A 478 42.52 -38.10 -18.36
C GLU A 478 43.72 -39.04 -18.09
N ALA A 479 44.39 -38.88 -16.94
CA ALA A 479 45.51 -39.74 -16.55
C ALA A 479 45.11 -41.20 -16.32
N ASN A 480 43.88 -41.46 -15.88
CA ASN A 480 43.35 -42.81 -15.70
C ASN A 480 42.87 -43.45 -17.01
N ASP A 481 42.48 -42.65 -18.01
CA ASP A 481 42.09 -43.15 -19.33
C ASP A 481 43.31 -43.53 -20.21
N ASP A 482 44.48 -42.91 -19.95
CA ASP A 482 45.74 -43.19 -20.64
C ASP A 482 46.55 -44.37 -20.04
N ALA A 483 46.18 -44.85 -18.84
CA ALA A 483 46.85 -45.94 -18.10
C ALA A 483 46.18 -47.29 -18.31
#